data_AF-A0A5B1CF99-F1
#
_entry.id   AF-A0A5B1CF99-F1
#
_cell.length_a   1.000
_cell.length_b   1.000
_cell.length_c   1.000
_cell.angle_alpha   90.00
_cell.angle_beta   90.00
_cell.angle_gamma   90.00
#
_symmetry.space_group_name_H-M   'P 1'
#
loop_
_entity.id
_entity.type
_entity.pdbx_description
1 polymer ?
#
loop_
_entity_poly.entity_id
_entity_poly.type
_entity_poly.pdbx_seq_one_letter_code
_entity_poly.pdbx_strand_id
1 'polypeptide(L)' 'MKVVLSGHEEKANCIWCQRDRECVKATFSDGLFQNAMICFKCMATAIRVRSKATEAQPKTLAEADKPA' A
#
# COMPACT_ATOMS: atom_id res chain seq x y z
N MET A 1 -4.04 -4.35 -6.25
CA MET A 1 -2.99 -3.34 -5.96
C MET A 1 -1.67 -3.79 -6.59
N LYS A 2 -0.96 -2.91 -7.31
CA LYS A 2 0.37 -3.20 -7.88
C LYS A 2 1.44 -2.42 -7.11
N VAL A 3 2.56 -3.05 -6.82
CA VAL A 3 3.74 -2.42 -6.17
C VAL A 3 4.92 -2.53 -7.13
N VAL A 4 5.59 -1.42 -7.39
CA VAL A 4 6.80 -1.36 -8.22
C VAL A 4 8.01 -1.14 -7.32
N LEU A 5 9.00 -2.02 -7.42
CA LEU A 5 10.28 -1.88 -6.73
C LEU A 5 11.29 -1.26 -7.70
N SER A 6 11.99 -0.22 -7.26
CA SER A 6 12.89 0.60 -8.08
C SER A 6 14.34 0.64 -7.57
N GLY A 7 14.60 0.08 -6.39
CA GLY A 7 15.92 0.06 -5.79
C GLY A 7 15.94 -0.77 -4.50
N HIS A 8 17.14 -1.11 -4.06
CA HIS A 8 17.43 -1.86 -2.85
C HIS A 8 18.60 -1.19 -2.14
N GLU A 9 18.48 -1.03 -0.83
CA GLU A 9 19.49 -0.45 0.04
C GLU A 9 19.67 -1.34 1.27
N GLU A 10 20.89 -1.79 1.53
CA GLU A 10 21.20 -2.66 2.67
C GLU A 10 20.97 -1.96 4.02
N LYS A 11 21.10 -0.63 4.05
CA LYS A 11 20.92 0.18 5.24
C LYS A 11 20.27 1.53 4.90
N ALA A 12 18.94 1.57 4.96
CA ALA A 12 18.18 2.80 4.83
C ALA A 12 17.10 2.89 5.91
N ASN A 13 16.63 4.12 6.17
CA ASN A 13 15.56 4.36 7.13
C ASN A 13 14.20 3.99 6.52
N CYS A 14 13.53 3.01 7.11
CA CYS A 14 12.19 2.60 6.67
C CYS A 14 11.16 3.68 7.03
N ILE A 15 10.45 4.22 6.03
CA ILE A 15 9.44 5.28 6.22
C ILE A 15 8.33 4.90 7.20
N TRP A 16 8.02 3.61 7.33
CA TRP A 16 6.94 3.12 8.18
C TRP A 16 7.40 2.97 9.64
N CYS A 17 8.47 2.21 9.87
CA CYS A 17 8.89 1.88 11.24
C CYS A 17 10.02 2.77 11.77
N GLN A 18 10.53 3.70 10.95
CA GLN A 18 11.58 4.67 11.30
C GLN A 18 12.87 4.01 11.82
N ARG A 19 13.18 2.79 11.37
CA ARG A 19 14.38 2.03 11.74
C ARG A 19 15.27 1.82 10.54
N ASP A 20 16.58 1.92 10.75
CA ASP A 20 17.59 1.59 9.75
C ASP A 20 17.69 0.08 9.57
N ARG A 21 17.33 -0.38 8.37
CA ARG A 21 17.34 -1.79 7.98
C ARG A 21 17.50 -1.88 6.46
N GLU A 22 17.64 -3.11 5.99
CA GLU A 22 17.49 -3.41 4.58
C GLU A 22 16.10 -2.99 4.09
N CYS A 23 16.09 -2.07 3.11
CA CYS A 23 14.90 -1.48 2.55
C CYS A 23 14.90 -1.58 1.03
N VAL A 24 13.70 -1.58 0.46
CA VAL A 24 13.49 -1.44 -0.97
C VAL A 24 12.77 -0.13 -1.24
N LYS A 25 13.08 0.47 -2.38
CA LYS A 25 12.40 1.66 -2.86
C LYS A 25 11.13 1.23 -3.59
N ALA A 26 9.98 1.47 -2.98
CA ALA A 26 8.68 1.01 -3.46
C ALA A 26 7.75 2.17 -3.86
N THR A 27 6.99 1.95 -4.93
CA THR A 27 5.89 2.82 -5.36
C THR A 27 4.61 1.99 -5.47
N PHE A 28 3.60 2.39 -4.73
CA PHE A 28 2.29 1.72 -4.70
C PHE A 28 1.35 2.42 -5.68
N SER A 29 0.66 1.64 -6.53
CA SER A 29 -0.22 2.17 -7.58
C SER A 29 -1.43 2.95 -7.05
N ASP A 30 -1.72 2.81 -5.77
CA ASP A 30 -2.85 3.42 -5.07
C ASP A 30 -2.46 4.67 -4.27
N GLY A 31 -1.21 5.13 -4.42
CA GLY A 31 -0.72 6.35 -3.81
C GLY A 31 -0.28 6.22 -2.35
N LEU A 32 -0.30 5.02 -1.74
CA LEU A 32 0.11 4.85 -0.33
C LEU A 32 1.55 5.34 -0.09
N PHE A 33 2.46 4.95 -0.97
CA PHE A 33 3.84 5.42 -0.99
C PHE A 33 4.29 5.65 -2.43
N GLN A 34 5.07 6.72 -2.64
CA GLN A 34 5.71 7.01 -3.92
C GLN A 34 7.21 7.12 -3.69
N ASN A 35 7.99 6.28 -4.38
CA ASN A 35 9.45 6.26 -4.30
C ASN A 35 10.01 6.20 -2.86
N ALA A 36 9.33 5.50 -1.95
CA ALA A 36 9.66 5.48 -0.53
C ALA A 36 10.51 4.27 -0.15
N MET A 37 11.42 4.46 0.80
CA MET A 37 12.21 3.37 1.39
C MET A 37 11.37 2.63 2.42
N ILE A 38 11.14 1.34 2.20
CA ILE A 38 10.35 0.49 3.11
C ILE A 38 11.03 -0.86 3.29
N CYS A 39 11.09 -1.34 4.53
CA CYS A 39 11.62 -2.68 4.80
C CYS A 39 10.60 -3.76 4.42
N PHE A 40 11.08 -4.97 4.10
CA PHE A 40 10.23 -6.08 3.65
C PHE A 40 9.08 -6.42 4.61
N LYS A 41 9.32 -6.35 5.93
CA LYS A 41 8.27 -6.59 6.94
C LYS A 41 7.16 -5.56 6.86
N CYS A 42 7.51 -4.27 6.80
CA CYS A 42 6.53 -3.19 6.70
C CYS A 42 5.81 -3.21 5.35
N MET A 43 6.50 -3.54 4.26
CA MET A 43 5.90 -3.70 2.94
C MET A 43 4.86 -4.83 2.92
N ALA A 44 5.16 -6.00 3.51
CA ALA A 44 4.21 -7.09 3.62
C ALA A 44 2.97 -6.69 4.44
N THR A 45 3.16 -5.95 5.53
CA THR A 45 2.04 -5.39 6.32
C THR A 45 1.22 -4.38 5.51
N ALA A 46 1.89 -3.46 4.79
CA ALA A 46 1.24 -2.51 3.89
C ALA A 46 0.32 -3.22 2.91
N ILE A 47 0.84 -4.25 2.24
CA ILE A 47 0.08 -5.03 1.28
C ILE A 47 -1.12 -5.71 1.95
N ARG A 48 -0.94 -6.35 3.11
CA ARG A 48 -2.05 -7.00 3.82
C ARG A 48 -3.16 -6.02 4.22
N VAL A 49 -2.80 -4.86 4.77
CA VAL A 49 -3.77 -3.84 5.20
C VAL A 49 -4.55 -3.34 3.99
N ARG A 50 -3.88 -3.09 2.87
CA ARG A 50 -4.51 -2.59 1.64
C ARG A 50 -5.36 -3.63 0.92
N SER A 51 -4.93 -4.90 0.91
CA SER A 51 -5.73 -6.00 0.35
C SER A 51 -7.04 -6.17 1.13
N LYS A 52 -7.00 -6.14 2.46
CA LYS A 52 -8.20 -6.23 3.31
C LYS A 52 -9.13 -5.02 3.14
N ALA A 53 -8.59 -3.82 2.97
CA ALA A 53 -9.39 -2.62 2.70
C ALA A 53 -10.12 -2.69 1.34
N THR A 54 -9.55 -3.42 0.36
CA THR A 54 -10.18 -3.61 -0.95
C THR A 54 -11.37 -4.58 -0.88
N GLU A 55 -11.34 -5.56 0.02
CA GLU A 55 -12.44 -6.50 0.26
C GLU A 55 -13.61 -5.88 1.06
N ALA A 56 -13.35 -4.78 1.77
CA ALA A 56 -14.32 -4.11 2.64
C ALA A 56 -15.16 -3.03 1.94
N GLN A 57 -15.25 -3.00 0.61
CA GLN A 57 -16.24 -2.15 -0.05
C GLN A 57 -17.65 -2.74 0.13
N PRO A 58 -18.57 -2.03 0.82
CA PRO A 58 -19.96 -2.39 0.83
C PRO A 58 -20.55 -2.10 -0.56
N LYS A 59 -21.38 -3.02 -1.05
CA LYS A 59 -22.32 -2.75 -2.14
C LYS A 59 -23.30 -1.68 -1.67
N THR A 60 -22.97 -0.41 -1.79
CA THR A 60 -23.91 0.67 -1.50
C THR A 60 -24.68 0.99 -2.78
N LEU A 61 -25.91 0.46 -2.83
CA LEU A 61 -27.10 1.07 -3.43
C LEU A 61 -26.98 1.55 -4.89
N ALA A 62 -27.18 0.62 -5.82
CA ALA A 62 -27.87 0.94 -7.07
C ALA A 62 -29.33 0.50 -6.93
N GLU A 63 -30.25 1.31 -7.47
CA GLU A 63 -31.71 1.10 -7.59
C GLU A 63 -32.58 1.52 -6.39
N ALA A 64 -32.75 2.84 -6.25
CA ALA A 64 -34.03 3.44 -5.88
C ALA A 64 -34.15 4.82 -6.55
N ASP A 65 -34.21 4.86 -7.88
CA ASP A 65 -34.70 6.02 -8.61
C ASP A 65 -35.54 5.56 -9.81
N LYS A 66 -36.86 5.57 -9.65
CA LYS A 66 -37.75 5.96 -10.73
C LYS A 66 -39.03 6.59 -10.16
N PRO A 67 -39.33 7.85 -10.51
CA PRO A 67 -40.62 8.49 -10.22
C PRO A 67 -41.65 8.23 -11.34
N ALA A 68 -42.92 8.44 -10.94
CA ALA A 68 -44.17 8.44 -11.73
C ALA A 68 -44.88 7.09 -11.92
#